data_AF-A0A359ASM5-F1
#
_entry.id   AF-A0A359ASM5-F1
#
_cell.length_a   1.000
_cell.length_b   1.000
_cell.length_c   1.000
_cell.angle_alpha   90.00
_cell.angle_beta   90.00
_cell.angle_gamma   90.00
#
_symmetry.space_group_name_H-M   'P 1'
#
loop_
_entity.id
_entity.type
_entity.pdbx_description
1 polymer ?
#
loop_
_entity_poly.entity_id
_entity_poly.type
_entity_poly.pdbx_seq_one_letter_code
_entity_poly.pdbx_strand_id
1 'polypeptide(L)' 'YPEAALAGILDCRLGGPAVYHGKLADKAYIGDNDRPLTHADTLRACRINIRTVVVTAVLVAAGYTVVFLL' A
#
# COMPACT_ATOMS: atom_id res chain seq x y z
N TYR A 1 -3.51 -7.07 3.32
CA TYR A 1 -2.60 -7.10 2.17
C TYR A 1 -2.30 -5.67 1.71
N PRO A 2 -1.36 -4.97 2.37
CA PRO A 2 -1.00 -3.59 2.01
C PRO A 2 -0.43 -3.47 0.59
N GLU A 3 0.30 -4.47 0.11
CA GLU A 3 0.87 -4.53 -1.24
C GLU A 3 -0.21 -4.62 -2.31
N ALA A 4 -1.30 -5.36 -2.07
CA ALA A 4 -2.43 -5.43 -3.00
C ALA A 4 -3.17 -4.10 -3.13
N ALA A 5 -3.39 -3.42 -2.00
CA ALA A 5 -3.95 -2.06 -2.02
C ALA A 5 -3.03 -1.08 -2.75
N LEU A 6 -1.72 -1.16 -2.52
CA LEU A 6 -0.74 -0.29 -3.18
C LEU A 6 -0.68 -0.55 -4.70
N ALA A 7 -0.65 -1.81 -5.13
CA ALA A 7 -0.69 -2.21 -6.53
C ALA A 7 -1.94 -1.66 -7.22
N GLY A 8 -3.11 -1.73 -6.57
CA GLY A 8 -4.34 -1.12 -7.07
C GLY A 8 -4.30 0.42 -7.14
N ILE A 9 -3.78 1.07 -6.09
CA ILE A 9 -3.66 2.55 -6.03
C ILE A 9 -2.75 3.11 -7.12
N LEU A 10 -1.65 2.41 -7.38
CA LEU A 10 -0.65 2.80 -8.38
C LEU A 10 -0.97 2.25 -9.77
N ASP A 11 -1.95 1.35 -9.91
CA ASP A 11 -2.23 0.63 -11.16
C ASP A 11 -0.94 0.01 -11.72
N CYS A 12 -0.34 -0.88 -10.95
CA CYS A 12 0.90 -1.57 -11.30
C CYS A 12 0.93 -3.01 -10.78
N ARG A 13 1.99 -3.75 -11.15
CA ARG A 13 2.36 -5.03 -10.55
C ARG A 13 3.41 -4.83 -9.46
N LEU A 14 3.28 -5.57 -8.37
CA LEU A 14 4.27 -5.68 -7.30
C LEU A 14 4.64 -7.15 -7.06
N GLY A 15 5.83 -7.38 -6.53
CA GLY A 15 6.34 -8.73 -6.25
C GLY A 15 6.78 -9.45 -7.52
N GLY A 16 6.33 -10.69 -7.71
CA GLY A 16 6.81 -11.57 -8.77
C GLY A 16 8.04 -12.39 -8.37
N PRO A 17 8.62 -13.13 -9.33
CA PRO A 17 9.78 -13.97 -9.10
C PRO A 17 10.98 -13.18 -8.57
N ALA A 18 11.65 -13.71 -7.56
CA ALA A 18 12.82 -13.08 -6.94
C ALA A 18 13.92 -14.10 -6.67
N VAL A 19 15.18 -13.69 -6.79
CA VAL A 19 16.33 -14.56 -6.52
C VAL A 19 16.85 -14.29 -5.11
N TYR A 20 16.92 -15.32 -4.28
CA TYR A 20 17.50 -15.27 -2.94
C TYR A 20 18.62 -16.30 -2.83
N HIS A 21 19.82 -15.87 -2.46
CA HIS A 21 20.98 -16.76 -2.30
C HIS A 21 21.21 -17.68 -3.51
N GLY A 22 21.03 -17.15 -4.73
CA GLY A 22 21.17 -17.89 -5.98
C GLY A 22 20.02 -18.83 -6.33
N LYS A 23 18.97 -18.92 -5.49
CA LYS A 23 17.77 -19.72 -5.76
C LYS A 23 16.61 -18.84 -6.21
N LEU A 24 15.95 -19.24 -7.29
CA LEU A 24 14.73 -18.59 -7.76
C LEU A 24 13.57 -18.95 -6.82
N ALA A 25 12.92 -17.94 -6.26
CA ALA A 25 11.62 -18.05 -5.61
C ALA A 25 10.55 -17.53 -6.57
N ASP A 26 9.81 -18.45 -7.17
CA ASP A 26 8.75 -18.15 -8.12
C ASP A 26 7.47 -17.77 -7.38
N LYS A 27 7.24 -16.46 -7.21
CA LYS A 27 6.09 -15.89 -6.51
C LYS A 27 5.17 -15.23 -7.53
N ALA A 28 3.85 -15.33 -7.30
CA ALA A 28 2.88 -14.63 -8.12
C ALA A 28 3.04 -13.10 -8.02
N TYR A 29 2.66 -12.41 -9.10
CA TYR A 29 2.52 -10.96 -9.09
C TYR A 29 1.26 -10.53 -8.34
N ILE A 30 1.30 -9.31 -7.79
CA ILE A 30 0.16 -8.64 -7.17
C ILE A 30 -0.22 -7.46 -8.06
N GLY A 31 -1.44 -7.48 -8.59
CA GLY A 31 -1.92 -6.50 -9.59
C GLY A 31 -1.76 -7.01 -11.03
N ASP A 32 -2.33 -6.28 -11.98
CA ASP A 32 -2.45 -6.73 -13.38
C ASP A 32 -1.71 -5.86 -14.39
N ASN A 33 -1.46 -4.58 -14.09
CA ASN A 33 -0.84 -3.65 -15.04
C ASN A 33 0.69 -3.70 -14.96
N ASP A 34 1.33 -4.25 -16.00
CA ASP A 34 2.79 -4.34 -16.11
C ASP A 34 3.38 -3.05 -16.66
N ARG A 35 3.39 -2.01 -15.83
CA ARG A 35 4.02 -0.73 -16.15
C ARG A 35 5.26 -0.47 -15.29
N PRO A 36 6.28 0.23 -15.82
CA PRO A 36 7.41 0.65 -15.03
C PRO A 36 6.98 1.65 -13.94
N LEU A 37 7.53 1.46 -12.74
CA LEU A 37 7.37 2.40 -11.64
C LEU A 37 8.34 3.58 -11.79
N THR A 38 7.86 4.75 -11.43
CA THR A 38 8.62 6.01 -11.48
C THR A 38 8.80 6.58 -10.08
N HIS A 39 9.73 7.52 -9.91
CA HIS A 39 9.88 8.25 -8.64
C HIS A 39 8.58 8.98 -8.21
N ALA A 40 7.76 9.42 -9.17
CA ALA A 40 6.47 10.04 -8.89
C ALA A 40 5.49 9.08 -8.21
N ASP A 41 5.54 7.79 -8.56
CA ASP A 41 4.72 6.75 -7.93
C ASP A 41 5.08 6.56 -6.46
N THR A 42 6.36 6.58 -6.12
CA THR A 42 6.84 6.55 -4.73
C THR A 42 6.32 7.75 -3.95
N LEU A 43 6.41 8.96 -4.50
CA LEU A 43 5.89 10.17 -3.85
C LEU A 43 4.37 10.11 -3.68
N ARG A 44 3.65 9.57 -4.66
CA ARG A 44 2.20 9.35 -4.58
C ARG A 44 1.85 8.34 -3.49
N ALA A 45 2.56 7.22 -3.41
CA ALA A 45 2.38 6.20 -2.38
C ALA A 45 2.59 6.77 -0.98
N CYS A 46 3.68 7.49 -0.75
CA CYS A 46 3.96 8.15 0.53
C CYS A 46 2.85 9.13 0.93
N ARG A 47 2.39 9.98 -0.01
CA ARG A 47 1.34 10.95 0.25
C ARG A 47 0.01 10.29 0.62
N ILE A 48 -0.36 9.23 -0.09
CA ILE A 48 -1.59 8.47 0.18
C ILE A 48 -1.50 7.76 1.54
N ASN A 49 -0.36 7.16 1.86
CA ASN A 49 -0.14 6.52 3.14
C ASN A 49 -0.29 7.51 4.30
N ILE A 50 0.37 8.67 4.22
CA ILE A 50 0.29 9.72 5.25
C ILE A 50 -1.16 10.21 5.42
N ARG A 51 -1.87 10.47 4.30
CA ARG A 51 -3.29 10.88 4.36
C ARG A 51 -4.17 9.82 5.01
N THR A 52 -3.95 8.55 4.68
CA THR A 52 -4.71 7.43 5.24
C THR A 52 -4.48 7.30 6.75
N VAL A 53 -3.23 7.48 7.20
CA VAL A 53 -2.89 7.49 8.63
C VAL A 53 -3.60 8.63 9.35
N VAL A 54 -3.55 9.86 8.81
CA VAL A 54 -4.21 11.02 9.42
C VAL A 54 -5.72 10.82 9.50
N VAL A 55 -6.36 10.39 8.41
CA VAL A 55 -7.82 10.14 8.39
C VAL A 55 -8.20 9.06 9.40
N THR A 56 -7.48 7.94 9.42
CA THR A 56 -7.74 6.84 10.36
C THR A 56 -7.59 7.32 11.81
N ALA A 57 -6.52 8.08 12.12
CA ALA A 57 -6.31 8.62 13.46
C ALA A 57 -7.44 9.56 13.89
N VAL A 58 -7.90 10.44 13.00
CA VAL A 58 -9.04 11.34 13.28
C VAL A 58 -10.32 10.55 13.52
N LEU A 59 -10.61 9.53 12.70
CA LEU A 59 -11.81 8.69 12.87
C LEU A 59 -11.79 7.93 14.19
N VAL A 60 -10.63 7.37 14.56
CA VAL A 60 -10.46 6.68 15.86
C VAL A 60 -10.63 7.65 17.02
N ALA A 61 -10.01 8.83 16.96
CA ALA A 61 -10.15 9.85 18.00
C ALA A 61 -11.60 10.32 18.15
N ALA A 62 -12.28 10.60 17.04
CA ALA A 62 -13.69 11.00 17.03
C ALA A 62 -14.59 9.90 17.62
N GLY A 63 -14.39 8.64 17.19
CA GLY A 63 -15.13 7.50 17.74
C GLY A 63 -14.91 7.33 19.24
N TYR A 64 -13.68 7.48 19.71
CA TYR A 64 -13.34 7.44 21.14
C TYR A 64 -14.03 8.57 21.92
N THR A 65 -14.00 9.81 21.42
CA THR A 65 -14.67 10.94 22.05
C THR A 65 -16.18 10.72 22.13
N VAL A 66 -16.82 10.19 21.08
CA VAL A 66 -18.26 9.88 21.10
C VAL A 66 -18.58 8.85 22.17
N VAL A 67 -17.81 7.75 22.24
CA VAL A 67 -18.04 6.69 23.24
C VAL A 67 -17.81 7.20 24.66
N PHE A 68 -16.83 8.07 24.89
CA PHE A 68 -16.56 8.62 26.22
C PHE A 68 -17.64 9.59 26.72
N LEU A 69 -18.31 10.29 25.81
CA LEU A 69 -19.37 11.26 26.13
C LEU A 69 -20.76 10.63 26.28
N LEU A 70 -20.93 9.36 25.88
CA LEU A 70 -22.14 8.57 26.05
C LEU A 70 -22.10 7.81 27.40
#